data_AF-A0AAN9GIX7-F1
#
_entry.id   AF-A0AAN9GIX7-F1
#
_cell.length_a   1.000
_cell.length_b   1.000
_cell.length_c   1.000
_cell.angle_alpha   90.00
_cell.angle_beta   90.00
_cell.angle_gamma   90.00
#
_symmetry.space_group_name_H-M   'P 1'
#
loop_
_entity.id
_entity.type
_entity.pdbx_description
1 polymer ?
#
loop_
_entity_poly.entity_id
_entity_poly.type
_entity_poly.pdbx_seq_one_letter_code
_entity_poly.pdbx_strand_id
1 'polypeptide(L)'
;MAAGDTAHWLQNKLGSTDDLWSGKSICAQLNIERLQSIQECFMTLLPHVKVKLLLAFLHLPRRNIEQWQEDLNIIIQYAVNDTDPWVNMVAEIIRHFPATGTLNLNLQNTSETFAEILADLKKAVEKSADGCNCMLPIECQYLNKQALNQTAGQIPQLTRHFQIKRKPKSATLRADILSKSTEAANNKKNNIPNSVPIKSRSFLKKMDTTTPMRGIPSRAPPSSSFRSIPSSSKITQPTVTVTPLGNTWVTNRPGVSRTKEGGVKFLDIGEQPVGAREAKKRKRQAGNPDYA
;
A
#
# COMPACT_ATOMS: atom_id res chain seq x y z
N MET A 1 18.79 37.44 -16.40
CA MET A 1 17.39 37.94 -16.50
C MET A 1 17.24 39.03 -15.47
N ALA A 2 16.29 39.97 -15.57
CA ALA A 2 16.13 40.97 -14.52
C ALA A 2 15.55 40.30 -13.25
N ALA A 3 15.95 40.75 -12.05
CA ALA A 3 15.43 40.21 -10.79
C ALA A 3 13.88 40.20 -10.73
N GLY A 4 13.24 41.22 -11.31
CA GLY A 4 11.77 41.31 -11.42
C GLY A 4 11.13 40.19 -12.25
N ASP A 5 11.78 39.71 -13.32
CA ASP A 5 11.28 38.60 -14.14
C ASP A 5 11.24 37.30 -13.34
N THR A 6 12.25 37.07 -12.50
CA THR A 6 12.36 35.89 -11.64
C THR A 6 11.35 35.92 -10.50
N ALA A 7 11.14 37.08 -9.86
CA ALA A 7 10.11 37.26 -8.85
C ALA A 7 8.70 36.98 -9.40
N HIS A 8 8.37 37.53 -10.57
CA HIS A 8 7.08 37.30 -11.22
C HIS A 8 6.91 35.85 -11.68
N TRP A 9 7.98 35.21 -12.19
CA TRP A 9 7.97 33.78 -12.52
C TRP A 9 7.71 32.90 -11.28
N LEU A 10 8.37 33.17 -10.14
CA LEU A 10 8.10 32.46 -8.89
C LEU A 10 6.66 32.65 -8.42
N GLN A 11 6.14 33.88 -8.46
CA GLN A 11 4.74 34.16 -8.14
C GLN A 11 3.78 33.35 -9.02
N ASN A 12 4.04 33.26 -10.33
CA ASN A 12 3.21 32.48 -11.25
C ASN A 12 3.34 30.95 -11.07
N LYS A 13 4.42 30.44 -10.46
CA LYS A 13 4.63 29.01 -10.22
C LYS A 13 4.20 28.53 -8.84
N LEU A 14 4.32 29.38 -7.82
CA LEU A 14 4.11 29.02 -6.40
C LEU A 14 3.05 29.87 -5.70
N GLY A 15 2.65 31.01 -6.27
CA GLY A 15 1.84 32.03 -5.62
C GLY A 15 0.35 31.72 -5.45
N SER A 16 -0.16 30.63 -6.04
CA SER A 16 -1.53 30.16 -5.74
C SER A 16 -1.66 29.82 -4.24
N THR A 17 -2.76 30.22 -3.63
CA THR A 17 -3.11 29.94 -2.23
C THR A 17 -4.00 28.71 -2.06
N ASP A 18 -4.57 28.19 -3.15
CA ASP A 18 -5.52 27.05 -3.12
C ASP A 18 -4.81 25.70 -2.93
N ASP A 19 -3.56 25.62 -3.39
CA ASP A 19 -2.63 24.53 -3.07
C ASP A 19 -1.55 25.09 -2.15
N LEU A 20 -1.31 24.44 -1.00
CA LEU A 20 -0.26 24.84 -0.05
C LEU A 20 1.05 24.06 -0.24
N TRP A 21 1.06 23.02 -1.08
CA TRP A 21 2.25 22.21 -1.33
C TRP A 21 3.18 22.83 -2.37
N SER A 22 4.44 22.37 -2.38
CA SER A 22 5.40 22.70 -3.41
C SER A 22 5.14 21.86 -4.67
N GLY A 23 4.73 22.52 -5.75
CA GLY A 23 4.43 21.84 -7.01
C GLY A 23 5.68 21.24 -7.65
N LYS A 24 5.74 19.91 -7.83
CA LYS A 24 6.91 19.15 -8.34
C LYS A 24 7.54 19.69 -9.63
N SER A 25 6.79 20.45 -10.43
CA SER A 25 7.28 21.11 -11.64
C SER A 25 8.36 22.17 -11.39
N ILE A 26 8.41 22.81 -10.22
CA ILE A 26 9.41 23.84 -9.91
C ILE A 26 10.82 23.23 -9.83
N CYS A 27 10.96 22.05 -9.22
CA CYS A 27 12.24 21.38 -9.01
C CYS A 27 12.97 21.04 -10.33
N ALA A 28 12.20 20.80 -11.40
CA ALA A 28 12.74 20.54 -12.74
C ALA A 28 13.13 21.81 -13.52
N GLN A 29 12.72 22.99 -13.04
CA GLN A 29 13.03 24.30 -13.64
C GLN A 29 14.08 25.09 -12.84
N LEU A 30 14.39 24.67 -11.61
CA LEU A 30 15.52 25.21 -10.84
C LEU A 30 16.85 24.78 -11.47
N ASN A 31 17.75 25.74 -11.57
CA ASN A 31 19.14 25.58 -11.98
C ASN A 31 19.99 26.66 -11.25
N ILE A 32 21.31 26.63 -11.39
CA ILE A 32 22.20 27.56 -10.67
C ILE A 32 21.91 29.04 -11.00
N GLU A 33 21.69 29.38 -12.27
CA GLU A 33 21.34 30.75 -12.70
C GLU A 33 20.02 31.25 -12.09
N ARG A 34 19.03 30.36 -11.96
CA ARG A 34 17.76 30.65 -11.30
C ARG A 34 17.95 30.83 -9.80
N LEU A 35 18.75 30.02 -9.13
CA LEU A 35 19.03 30.19 -7.70
C LEU A 35 19.74 31.52 -7.42
N GLN A 36 20.71 31.91 -8.25
CA GLN A 36 21.37 33.21 -8.17
C GLN A 36 20.38 34.37 -8.42
N SER A 37 19.55 34.27 -9.46
CA SER A 37 18.48 35.26 -9.72
C SER A 37 17.45 35.35 -8.59
N ILE A 38 17.25 34.26 -7.82
CA ILE A 38 16.35 34.22 -6.67
C ILE A 38 16.97 34.93 -5.47
N GLN A 39 18.29 34.84 -5.26
CA GLN A 39 18.97 35.58 -4.18
C GLN A 39 18.71 37.09 -4.30
N GLU A 40 18.79 37.64 -5.52
CA GLU A 40 18.52 39.06 -5.80
C GLU A 40 17.09 39.50 -5.43
N CYS A 41 16.09 38.63 -5.63
CA CYS A 41 14.69 38.98 -5.43
C CYS A 41 14.06 38.40 -4.15
N PHE A 42 14.75 37.56 -3.38
CA PHE A 42 14.17 36.76 -2.30
C PHE A 42 13.36 37.59 -1.31
N MET A 43 13.91 38.73 -0.87
CA MET A 43 13.26 39.61 0.11
C MET A 43 11.91 40.16 -0.35
N THR A 44 11.71 40.31 -1.67
CA THR A 44 10.47 40.85 -2.26
C THR A 44 9.37 39.81 -2.46
N LEU A 45 9.67 38.52 -2.25
CA LEU A 45 8.71 37.43 -2.41
C LEU A 45 7.70 37.39 -1.26
N LEU A 46 6.47 36.98 -1.57
CA LEU A 46 5.44 36.76 -0.56
C LEU A 46 5.79 35.57 0.35
N PRO A 47 5.44 35.57 1.66
CA PRO A 47 5.82 34.51 2.59
C PRO A 47 5.44 33.09 2.15
N HIS A 48 4.24 32.88 1.59
CA HIS A 48 3.82 31.56 1.11
C HIS A 48 4.63 31.07 -0.11
N VAL A 49 5.12 31.99 -0.95
CA VAL A 49 6.03 31.66 -2.06
C VAL A 49 7.40 31.26 -1.51
N LYS A 50 7.92 31.99 -0.51
CA LYS A 50 9.17 31.66 0.19
C LYS A 50 9.09 30.27 0.83
N VAL A 51 8.05 29.98 1.62
CA VAL A 51 7.84 28.66 2.26
C VAL A 51 7.81 27.54 1.22
N LYS A 52 7.02 27.68 0.14
CA LYS A 52 6.95 26.66 -0.92
C LYS A 52 8.27 26.45 -1.66
N LEU A 53 9.05 27.52 -1.87
CA LEU A 53 10.37 27.43 -2.48
C LEU A 53 11.35 26.68 -1.58
N LEU A 54 11.38 26.98 -0.29
CA LEU A 54 12.21 26.28 0.70
C LEU A 54 11.84 24.79 0.77
N LEU A 55 10.54 24.47 0.82
CA LEU A 55 10.05 23.09 0.77
C LEU A 55 10.37 22.38 -0.56
N ALA A 56 10.47 23.11 -1.68
CA ALA A 56 10.86 22.52 -2.96
C ALA A 56 12.33 22.04 -2.97
N PHE A 57 13.20 22.60 -2.14
CA PHE A 57 14.59 22.14 -2.02
C PHE A 57 14.66 20.68 -1.51
N LEU A 58 13.75 20.27 -0.63
CA LEU A 58 13.65 18.88 -0.15
C LEU A 58 13.27 17.87 -1.26
N HIS A 59 12.82 18.36 -2.42
CA HIS A 59 12.46 17.54 -3.58
C HIS A 59 13.51 17.60 -4.71
N LEU A 60 14.63 18.30 -4.53
CA LEU A 60 15.74 18.29 -5.48
C LEU A 60 16.53 16.96 -5.39
N PRO A 61 17.02 16.40 -6.50
CA PRO A 61 17.92 15.24 -6.48
C PRO A 61 19.20 15.54 -5.67
N ARG A 62 19.72 14.56 -4.93
CA ARG A 62 20.90 14.75 -4.06
C ARG A 62 22.11 15.35 -4.80
N ARG A 63 22.37 14.94 -6.05
CA ARG A 63 23.42 15.51 -6.91
C ARG A 63 23.26 17.02 -7.11
N ASN A 64 22.04 17.52 -7.26
CA ASN A 64 21.76 18.94 -7.45
C ASN A 64 21.92 19.71 -6.14
N ILE A 65 21.54 19.10 -5.01
CA ILE A 65 21.77 19.65 -3.67
C ILE A 65 23.27 19.84 -3.41
N GLU A 66 24.10 18.84 -3.72
CA GLU A 66 25.55 18.91 -3.56
C GLU A 66 26.19 19.91 -4.53
N GLN A 67 25.72 19.99 -5.77
CA GLN A 67 26.27 20.90 -6.78
C GLN A 67 25.88 22.37 -6.54
N TRP A 68 24.71 22.64 -5.95
CA TRP A 68 24.18 24.01 -5.73
C TRP A 68 24.17 24.39 -4.24
N GLN A 69 24.97 23.71 -3.42
CA GLN A 69 24.96 23.84 -1.96
C GLN A 69 25.15 25.28 -1.49
N GLU A 70 26.06 26.03 -2.12
CA GLU A 70 26.35 27.43 -1.78
C GLU A 70 25.15 28.34 -2.03
N ASP A 71 24.59 28.33 -3.25
CA ASP A 71 23.43 29.14 -3.61
C ASP A 71 22.19 28.82 -2.75
N LEU A 72 21.99 27.54 -2.43
CA LEU A 72 20.92 27.09 -1.54
C LEU A 72 21.12 27.62 -0.12
N ASN A 73 22.34 27.59 0.41
CA ASN A 73 22.66 28.10 1.74
C ASN A 73 22.47 29.62 1.83
N ILE A 74 22.77 30.39 0.78
CA ILE A 74 22.52 31.85 0.76
C ILE A 74 21.02 32.13 0.87
N ILE A 75 20.18 31.45 0.06
CA ILE A 75 18.72 31.61 0.12
C ILE A 75 18.15 31.16 1.47
N ILE A 76 18.67 30.08 2.05
CA ILE A 76 18.25 29.62 3.38
C ILE A 76 18.68 30.60 4.46
N GLN A 77 19.87 31.21 4.38
CA GLN A 77 20.32 32.21 5.34
C GLN A 77 19.43 33.47 5.29
N TYR A 78 19.02 33.91 4.10
CA TYR A 78 18.02 34.96 3.94
C TYR A 78 16.68 34.60 4.60
N ALA A 79 16.24 33.34 4.46
CA ALA A 79 15.01 32.86 5.06
C ALA A 79 15.10 32.71 6.60
N VAL A 80 16.25 32.34 7.16
CA VAL A 80 16.52 32.33 8.61
C VAL A 80 16.39 33.74 9.20
N ASN A 81 16.73 34.78 8.43
CA ASN A 81 16.60 36.18 8.85
C ASN A 81 15.26 36.83 8.44
N ASP A 82 14.28 36.07 7.95
CA ASP A 82 12.97 36.60 7.55
C ASP A 82 12.12 36.98 8.77
N THR A 83 11.24 37.97 8.60
CA THR A 83 10.31 38.44 9.64
C THR A 83 9.06 37.57 9.74
N ASP A 84 8.73 36.80 8.70
CA ASP A 84 7.62 35.84 8.75
C ASP A 84 8.04 34.57 9.54
N PRO A 85 7.28 34.19 10.60
CA PRO A 85 7.65 33.08 11.47
C PRO A 85 7.57 31.71 10.78
N TRP A 86 6.76 31.55 9.74
CA TRP A 86 6.73 30.30 8.96
C TRP A 86 7.94 30.18 8.04
N VAL A 87 8.35 31.28 7.40
CA VAL A 87 9.58 31.33 6.60
C VAL A 87 10.81 31.02 7.48
N ASN A 88 10.95 31.72 8.61
CA ASN A 88 12.03 31.51 9.57
C ASN A 88 12.07 30.06 10.10
N MET A 89 10.95 29.53 10.60
CA MET A 89 10.89 28.19 11.17
C MET A 89 11.21 27.11 10.12
N VAL A 90 10.67 27.22 8.91
CA VAL A 90 10.98 26.28 7.81
C VAL A 90 12.46 26.36 7.43
N ALA A 91 13.04 27.57 7.38
CA ALA A 91 14.46 27.76 7.10
C ALA A 91 15.36 27.12 8.16
N GLU A 92 15.02 27.28 9.45
CA GLU A 92 15.76 26.68 10.57
C GLU A 92 15.65 25.15 10.61
N ILE A 93 14.52 24.56 10.19
CA ILE A 93 14.35 23.12 9.97
C ILE A 93 15.26 22.61 8.84
N ILE A 94 15.38 23.32 7.73
CA ILE A 94 16.19 22.89 6.57
C ILE A 94 17.63 23.42 6.57
N ARG A 95 18.04 24.17 7.61
CA ARG A 95 19.30 24.93 7.69
C ARG A 95 20.57 24.15 7.33
N HIS A 96 20.61 22.88 7.68
CA HIS A 96 21.76 22.01 7.44
C HIS A 96 21.54 21.00 6.30
N PHE A 97 20.32 20.95 5.74
CA PHE A 97 19.92 19.97 4.72
C PHE A 97 20.82 19.99 3.47
N PRO A 98 21.25 21.15 2.92
CA PRO A 98 22.14 21.15 1.76
C PRO A 98 23.47 20.42 2.03
N ALA A 99 24.05 20.59 3.22
CA ALA A 99 25.29 19.93 3.61
C ALA A 99 25.08 18.45 3.99
N THR A 100 24.21 18.18 4.98
CA THR A 100 24.10 16.86 5.60
C THR A 100 23.10 15.92 4.92
N GLY A 101 22.16 16.45 4.15
CA GLY A 101 20.99 15.72 3.66
C GLY A 101 19.95 15.38 4.74
N THR A 102 20.09 15.93 5.95
CA THR A 102 19.18 15.71 7.09
C THR A 102 18.52 17.01 7.54
N LEU A 103 17.33 16.91 8.12
CA LEU A 103 16.67 18.05 8.76
C LEU A 103 17.29 18.35 10.12
N ASN A 104 17.20 19.61 10.54
CA ASN A 104 17.54 20.05 11.88
C ASN A 104 16.40 19.71 12.85
N LEU A 105 16.70 18.99 13.93
CA LEU A 105 15.76 18.61 14.98
C LEU A 105 15.98 19.41 16.29
N ASN A 106 17.04 20.24 16.36
CA ASN A 106 17.47 20.95 17.57
C ASN A 106 16.93 22.40 17.60
N LEU A 107 15.60 22.54 17.49
CA LEU A 107 14.92 23.84 17.35
C LEU A 107 14.59 24.53 18.69
N GLN A 108 14.89 23.87 19.82
CA GLN A 108 14.61 24.36 21.19
C GLN A 108 15.26 25.71 21.51
N ASN A 109 16.44 25.96 20.94
CA ASN A 109 17.19 27.21 21.15
C ASN A 109 16.78 28.32 20.16
N THR A 110 15.98 27.98 19.15
CA THR A 110 15.60 28.85 18.03
C THR A 110 14.23 29.49 18.26
N SER A 111 13.32 28.79 18.94
CA SER A 111 11.96 29.26 19.20
C SER A 111 11.50 28.86 20.60
N GLU A 112 11.14 29.86 21.40
CA GLU A 112 10.54 29.69 22.73
C GLU A 112 9.26 28.86 22.65
N THR A 113 8.38 29.15 21.69
CA THR A 113 7.15 28.38 21.42
C THR A 113 7.44 26.89 21.13
N PHE A 114 8.52 26.58 20.41
CA PHE A 114 8.93 25.19 20.20
C PHE A 114 9.41 24.52 21.49
N ALA A 115 10.15 25.24 22.34
CA ALA A 115 10.62 24.75 23.62
C ALA A 115 9.46 24.49 24.60
N GLU A 116 8.46 25.37 24.66
CA GLU A 116 7.23 25.21 25.45
C GLU A 116 6.44 23.97 25.01
N ILE A 117 6.12 23.87 23.71
CA ILE A 117 5.39 22.73 23.14
C ILE A 117 6.14 21.41 23.42
N LEU A 118 7.47 21.40 23.28
CA LEU A 118 8.26 20.21 23.58
C LEU A 118 8.26 19.85 25.07
N ALA A 119 8.29 20.84 25.96
CA ALA A 119 8.24 20.61 27.41
C ALA A 119 6.89 20.00 27.83
N ASP A 120 5.79 20.46 27.26
CA ASP A 120 4.46 19.91 27.54
C ASP A 120 4.22 18.55 26.89
N LEU A 121 4.72 18.33 25.66
CA LEU A 121 4.70 17.01 25.03
C LEU A 121 5.53 15.97 25.80
N LYS A 122 6.70 16.33 26.35
CA LYS A 122 7.49 15.44 27.23
C LYS A 122 6.68 14.98 28.43
N LYS A 123 6.09 15.91 29.20
CA LYS A 123 5.21 15.60 30.35
C LYS A 123 4.03 14.71 29.95
N ALA A 124 3.41 14.98 28.80
CA ALA A 124 2.27 14.21 28.31
C ALA A 124 2.64 12.77 27.90
N VAL A 125 3.79 12.59 27.26
CA VAL A 125 4.33 11.27 26.88
C VAL A 125 4.75 10.48 28.10
N GLU A 126 5.48 11.08 29.04
CA GLU A 126 5.88 10.45 30.31
C GLU A 126 4.66 9.93 31.08
N LYS A 127 3.66 10.79 31.32
CA LYS A 127 2.38 10.43 31.96
C LYS A 127 1.63 9.32 31.22
N SER A 128 1.81 9.20 29.90
CA SER A 128 1.15 8.17 29.09
C SER A 128 1.91 6.83 29.10
N ALA A 129 3.23 6.85 29.36
CA ALA A 129 4.07 5.66 29.43
C ALA A 129 3.83 4.82 30.69
N ASP A 130 3.40 5.44 31.80
CA ASP A 130 3.00 4.75 33.04
C ASP A 130 1.78 3.82 32.84
N GLY A 131 0.96 4.10 31.82
CA GLY A 131 -0.07 3.19 31.35
C GLY A 131 0.51 2.17 30.38
N CYS A 132 0.31 0.86 30.65
CA CYS A 132 0.72 -0.26 29.79
C CYS A 132 0.09 -0.31 28.37
N ASN A 133 -0.52 0.79 27.91
CA ASN A 133 -1.23 0.94 26.64
C ASN A 133 -0.53 1.92 25.67
N CYS A 134 0.79 2.12 25.79
CA CYS A 134 1.55 2.80 24.73
C CYS A 134 1.35 2.06 23.39
N MET A 135 0.85 2.77 22.38
CA MET A 135 0.70 2.20 21.04
C MET A 135 2.07 1.96 20.43
N LEU A 136 2.35 0.71 20.06
CA LEU A 136 3.59 0.38 19.35
C LEU A 136 3.58 0.95 17.92
N PRO A 137 4.75 1.36 17.40
CA PRO A 137 4.93 1.71 15.99
C PRO A 137 4.44 0.60 15.04
N ILE A 138 3.99 0.98 13.84
CA ILE A 138 3.34 0.05 12.90
C ILE A 138 4.29 -1.03 12.36
N GLU A 139 5.59 -0.73 12.28
CA GLU A 139 6.65 -1.64 11.89
C GLU A 139 6.79 -2.83 12.86
N CYS A 140 6.41 -2.66 14.14
CA CYS A 140 6.45 -3.72 15.14
C CYS A 140 5.58 -4.93 14.77
N GLN A 141 4.56 -4.77 13.91
CA GLN A 141 3.71 -5.86 13.41
C GLN A 141 4.46 -6.84 12.49
N TYR A 142 5.59 -6.41 11.92
CA TYR A 142 6.39 -7.16 10.96
C TYR A 142 7.68 -7.73 11.57
N LEU A 143 7.98 -7.38 12.82
CA LEU A 143 9.17 -7.85 13.53
C LEU A 143 8.97 -9.28 14.07
N ASN A 144 10.03 -10.09 14.01
CA ASN A 144 10.07 -11.34 14.76
C ASN A 144 10.15 -11.04 16.28
N LYS A 145 9.84 -12.03 17.12
CA LYS A 145 9.78 -11.85 18.59
C LYS A 145 11.09 -11.32 19.21
N GLN A 146 12.26 -11.66 18.66
CA GLN A 146 13.54 -11.19 19.20
C GLN A 146 13.78 -9.72 18.85
N ALA A 147 13.61 -9.36 17.57
CA ALA A 147 13.72 -7.97 17.12
C ALA A 147 12.68 -7.06 17.80
N LEU A 148 11.44 -7.53 17.92
CA LEU A 148 10.36 -6.81 18.61
C LEU A 148 10.72 -6.52 20.07
N ASN A 149 11.25 -7.50 20.81
CA ASN A 149 11.71 -7.31 22.18
C ASN A 149 12.93 -6.38 22.30
N GLN A 150 13.78 -6.29 21.27
CA GLN A 150 14.92 -5.37 21.23
C GLN A 150 14.50 -3.94 20.92
N THR A 151 13.52 -3.74 20.04
CA THR A 151 13.03 -2.40 19.64
C THR A 151 12.04 -1.80 20.64
N ALA A 152 11.09 -2.59 21.12
CA ALA A 152 9.97 -2.12 21.95
C ALA A 152 10.04 -2.58 23.42
N GLY A 153 11.11 -3.28 23.80
CA GLY A 153 11.23 -3.89 25.13
C GLY A 153 10.28 -5.07 25.35
N GLN A 154 10.08 -5.46 26.61
CA GLN A 154 9.17 -6.55 26.94
C GLN A 154 7.71 -6.10 26.86
N ILE A 155 6.98 -6.60 25.86
CA ILE A 155 5.55 -6.32 25.71
C ILE A 155 4.78 -6.78 26.96
N PRO A 156 3.93 -5.90 27.57
CA PRO A 156 3.10 -6.25 28.71
C PRO A 156 2.22 -7.48 28.46
N GLN A 157 2.00 -8.28 29.50
CA GLN A 157 1.09 -9.41 29.41
C GLN A 157 -0.35 -8.92 29.27
N LEU A 158 -1.09 -9.48 28.32
CA LEU A 158 -2.50 -9.15 28.07
C LEU A 158 -3.34 -9.31 29.36
N THR A 159 -4.04 -8.26 29.73
CA THR A 159 -4.93 -8.24 30.90
C THR A 159 -6.03 -9.30 30.76
N ARG A 160 -6.09 -10.23 31.73
CA ARG A 160 -7.12 -11.29 31.74
C ARG A 160 -8.42 -10.77 32.34
N HIS A 161 -9.27 -10.19 31.51
CA HIS A 161 -10.59 -9.68 31.93
C HIS A 161 -11.58 -10.78 32.36
N PHE A 162 -11.40 -12.02 31.90
CA PHE A 162 -12.23 -13.16 32.28
C PHE A 162 -11.49 -14.49 32.06
N GLN A 163 -11.95 -15.54 32.74
CA GLN A 163 -11.42 -16.90 32.56
C GLN A 163 -12.27 -17.71 31.57
N ILE A 164 -11.65 -18.21 30.51
CA ILE A 164 -12.33 -19.02 29.48
C ILE A 164 -12.60 -20.43 30.00
N LYS A 165 -13.88 -20.78 30.22
CA LYS A 165 -14.31 -22.11 30.71
C LYS A 165 -14.17 -23.24 29.69
N ARG A 166 -14.32 -22.94 28.38
CA ARG A 166 -14.24 -23.92 27.27
C ARG A 166 -13.56 -23.29 26.07
N LYS A 167 -12.77 -24.06 25.30
CA LYS A 167 -12.12 -23.57 24.08
C LYS A 167 -13.16 -23.05 23.07
N PRO A 168 -12.88 -21.97 22.32
CA PRO A 168 -13.79 -21.44 21.31
C PRO A 168 -13.94 -22.38 20.11
N LYS A 169 -15.01 -22.23 19.33
CA LYS A 169 -15.29 -23.04 18.12
C LYS A 169 -14.14 -23.04 17.11
N SER A 170 -13.35 -21.97 17.05
CA SER A 170 -12.16 -21.86 16.19
C SER A 170 -11.05 -22.88 16.54
N ALA A 171 -11.00 -23.38 17.77
CA ALA A 171 -10.06 -24.44 18.16
C ALA A 171 -10.41 -25.78 17.50
N THR A 172 -11.70 -26.15 17.46
CA THR A 172 -12.19 -27.34 16.75
C THR A 172 -11.95 -27.19 15.25
N LEU A 173 -12.34 -26.05 14.66
CA LEU A 173 -12.12 -25.76 13.24
C LEU A 173 -10.64 -25.89 12.83
N ARG A 174 -9.71 -25.41 13.66
CA ARG A 174 -8.27 -25.55 13.40
C ARG A 174 -7.81 -27.02 13.46
N ALA A 175 -8.36 -27.83 14.37
CA ALA A 175 -8.06 -29.25 14.44
C ALA A 175 -8.57 -30.02 13.21
N ASP A 176 -9.79 -29.72 12.76
CA ASP A 176 -10.38 -30.33 11.56
C ASP A 176 -9.60 -30.01 10.29
N ILE A 177 -9.15 -28.76 10.14
CA ILE A 177 -8.31 -28.32 9.02
C ILE A 177 -6.95 -29.03 9.05
N LEU A 178 -6.33 -29.19 10.24
CA LEU A 178 -5.07 -29.91 10.38
C LEU A 178 -5.22 -31.41 10.05
N SER A 179 -6.28 -32.08 10.52
CA SER A 179 -6.53 -33.51 10.19
C SER A 179 -6.74 -33.70 8.69
N LYS A 180 -7.58 -32.87 8.06
CA LYS A 180 -7.81 -32.94 6.61
C LYS A 180 -6.51 -32.67 5.83
N SER A 181 -5.65 -31.78 6.33
CA SER A 181 -4.35 -31.50 5.70
C SER A 181 -3.36 -32.67 5.83
N THR A 182 -3.32 -33.37 6.96
CA THR A 182 -2.43 -34.54 7.13
C THR A 182 -2.94 -35.75 6.34
N GLU A 183 -4.25 -36.00 6.31
CA GLU A 183 -4.88 -36.99 5.44
C GLU A 183 -4.57 -36.75 3.95
N ALA A 184 -4.67 -35.49 3.49
CA ALA A 184 -4.33 -35.11 2.12
C ALA A 184 -2.82 -35.28 1.81
N ALA A 185 -1.94 -34.93 2.75
CA ALA A 185 -0.49 -35.11 2.59
C ALA A 185 -0.08 -36.60 2.56
N ASN A 186 -0.69 -37.43 3.40
CA ASN A 186 -0.44 -38.87 3.44
C ASN A 186 -1.00 -39.58 2.19
N ASN A 187 -2.16 -39.15 1.68
CA ASN A 187 -2.67 -39.65 0.39
C ASN A 187 -1.74 -39.31 -0.79
N LYS A 188 -0.99 -38.19 -0.74
CA LYS A 188 0.05 -37.91 -1.75
C LYS A 188 1.26 -38.84 -1.62
N LYS A 189 1.71 -39.16 -0.40
CA LYS A 189 2.81 -40.12 -0.17
C LYS A 189 2.45 -41.55 -0.55
N ASN A 190 1.21 -41.96 -0.31
CA ASN A 190 0.69 -43.29 -0.68
C ASN A 190 0.34 -43.42 -2.18
N ASN A 191 0.42 -42.32 -2.95
CA ASN A 191 0.20 -42.30 -4.39
C ASN A 191 1.52 -42.13 -5.16
N ILE A 192 2.56 -42.84 -4.73
CA ILE A 192 3.59 -43.32 -5.67
C ILE A 192 2.81 -44.10 -6.74
N PRO A 193 2.99 -43.79 -8.04
CA PRO A 193 2.28 -44.51 -9.08
C PRO A 193 2.79 -45.94 -9.15
N ASN A 194 2.09 -46.86 -8.48
CA ASN A 194 2.12 -48.27 -8.87
C ASN A 194 1.76 -48.30 -10.36
N SER A 195 2.69 -48.76 -11.19
CA SER A 195 2.64 -48.66 -12.65
C SER A 195 1.52 -49.52 -13.21
N VAL A 196 0.30 -48.96 -13.28
CA VAL A 196 -0.79 -49.60 -13.99
C VAL A 196 -0.50 -49.46 -15.50
N PRO A 197 -0.38 -50.56 -16.27
CA PRO A 197 0.01 -50.47 -17.67
C PRO A 197 -1.08 -49.76 -18.47
N ILE A 198 -0.75 -48.58 -19.02
CA ILE A 198 -1.61 -47.89 -19.97
C ILE A 198 -1.64 -48.72 -21.26
N LYS A 199 -2.67 -49.55 -21.43
CA LYS A 199 -2.97 -50.21 -22.71
C LYS A 199 -3.40 -49.14 -23.72
N SER A 200 -2.44 -48.62 -24.45
CA SER A 200 -2.64 -47.80 -25.64
C SER A 200 -3.47 -48.57 -26.68
N ARG A 201 -4.75 -48.23 -26.81
CA ARG A 201 -5.56 -48.64 -27.98
C ARG A 201 -5.30 -47.66 -29.12
N SER A 202 -4.23 -47.91 -29.87
CA SER A 202 -3.96 -47.27 -31.15
C SER A 202 -5.01 -47.68 -32.19
N PHE A 203 -5.96 -46.79 -32.45
CA PHE A 203 -6.83 -46.88 -33.63
C PHE A 203 -6.49 -45.75 -34.62
N LEU A 204 -5.34 -45.87 -35.28
CA LEU A 204 -5.15 -45.15 -36.55
C LEU A 204 -6.12 -45.76 -37.57
N LYS A 205 -7.14 -45.00 -37.97
CA LYS A 205 -7.98 -45.36 -39.12
C LYS A 205 -8.18 -44.15 -40.03
N LYS A 206 -7.25 -44.06 -41.00
CA LYS A 206 -7.37 -43.48 -42.35
C LYS A 206 -8.34 -42.30 -42.51
N MET A 207 -7.77 -41.09 -42.65
CA MET A 207 -8.46 -39.96 -43.24
C MET A 207 -8.58 -40.21 -44.75
N ASP A 208 -9.80 -40.38 -45.25
CA ASP A 208 -10.06 -40.58 -46.68
C ASP A 208 -10.71 -39.33 -47.29
N THR A 209 -10.32 -39.00 -48.53
CA THR A 209 -10.40 -37.64 -49.07
C THR A 209 -11.37 -37.58 -50.25
N THR A 210 -12.68 -37.71 -49.98
CA THR A 210 -13.69 -37.77 -51.05
C THR A 210 -14.92 -36.87 -50.81
N THR A 211 -14.94 -35.75 -51.55
CA THR A 211 -16.13 -34.95 -51.95
C THR A 211 -16.76 -34.01 -50.88
N PRO A 212 -17.45 -32.91 -51.28
CA PRO A 212 -16.73 -31.65 -51.53
C PRO A 212 -17.33 -30.41 -50.84
N MET A 213 -16.51 -29.36 -50.68
CA MET A 213 -16.97 -28.08 -50.14
C MET A 213 -17.94 -27.36 -51.10
N ARG A 214 -19.10 -26.91 -50.60
CA ARG A 214 -19.89 -25.86 -51.28
C ARG A 214 -19.33 -24.49 -50.96
N GLY A 215 -19.14 -23.69 -52.01
CA GLY A 215 -18.40 -22.43 -51.95
C GLY A 215 -19.18 -21.21 -51.47
N ILE A 216 -18.41 -20.18 -51.17
CA ILE A 216 -18.83 -18.82 -50.83
C ILE A 216 -19.00 -18.01 -52.13
N PRO A 217 -20.04 -17.19 -52.31
CA PRO A 217 -20.03 -16.12 -53.32
C PRO A 217 -19.14 -14.98 -52.85
N SER A 218 -17.90 -14.95 -53.36
CA SER A 218 -16.99 -13.80 -53.23
C SER A 218 -17.36 -12.69 -54.22
N ARG A 219 -17.14 -11.42 -53.86
CA ARG A 219 -16.98 -10.32 -54.82
C ARG A 219 -15.68 -9.59 -54.51
N ALA A 220 -14.80 -9.51 -55.50
CA ALA A 220 -13.38 -9.16 -55.36
C ALA A 220 -13.09 -7.64 -55.59
N PRO A 221 -11.88 -7.14 -55.21
CA PRO A 221 -11.48 -5.72 -55.25
C PRO A 221 -10.63 -5.42 -56.53
N PRO A 222 -9.80 -4.34 -56.69
CA PRO A 222 -8.65 -3.88 -55.86
C PRO A 222 -8.65 -2.34 -55.59
N SER A 223 -7.75 -1.69 -54.83
CA SER A 223 -6.30 -1.48 -55.08
C SER A 223 -5.50 -0.86 -53.91
N SER A 224 -4.20 -1.20 -53.81
CA SER A 224 -3.04 -0.43 -53.25
C SER A 224 -3.09 0.14 -51.80
N SER A 225 -2.02 0.19 -51.00
CA SER A 225 -0.64 -0.37 -51.07
C SER A 225 0.09 -0.24 -49.71
N PHE A 226 0.97 -1.20 -49.40
CA PHE A 226 2.23 -1.11 -48.62
C PHE A 226 2.45 -0.01 -47.54
N ARG A 227 2.74 -0.43 -46.29
CA ARG A 227 4.13 -0.59 -45.76
C ARG A 227 4.18 -1.20 -44.35
N SER A 228 5.37 -1.67 -43.95
CA SER A 228 5.68 -2.46 -42.76
C SER A 228 6.56 -1.70 -41.73
N ILE A 229 6.31 -1.93 -40.42
CA ILE A 229 7.25 -2.40 -39.33
C ILE A 229 8.73 -1.99 -39.47
N PRO A 230 9.49 -1.52 -38.43
CA PRO A 230 9.51 -1.92 -36.99
C PRO A 230 9.50 -0.72 -35.98
N SER A 231 9.75 -0.83 -34.65
CA SER A 231 9.49 -1.84 -33.58
C SER A 231 10.03 -1.32 -32.22
N SER A 232 9.41 -1.65 -31.06
CA SER A 232 10.12 -1.79 -29.77
C SER A 232 9.33 -2.65 -28.76
N SER A 233 10.04 -3.36 -27.90
CA SER A 233 9.55 -4.41 -27.01
C SER A 233 9.03 -3.89 -25.66
N LYS A 234 7.87 -4.40 -25.20
CA LYS A 234 7.51 -4.40 -23.77
C LYS A 234 6.86 -5.72 -23.35
N ILE A 235 7.30 -6.18 -22.17
CA ILE A 235 6.91 -7.43 -21.52
C ILE A 235 5.54 -7.26 -20.84
N THR A 236 4.64 -8.23 -21.02
CA THR A 236 3.34 -8.26 -20.34
C THR A 236 3.44 -8.93 -18.97
N GLN A 237 3.05 -8.22 -17.91
CA GLN A 237 2.70 -8.80 -16.61
C GLN A 237 1.17 -8.73 -16.40
N PRO A 238 0.55 -9.70 -15.71
CA PRO A 238 -0.89 -9.69 -15.46
C PRO A 238 -1.29 -8.77 -14.30
N THR A 239 -2.33 -7.97 -14.52
CA THR A 239 -2.93 -7.09 -13.50
C THR A 239 -3.77 -7.89 -12.50
N VAL A 240 -3.61 -7.62 -11.20
CA VAL A 240 -4.48 -8.18 -10.15
C VAL A 240 -5.45 -7.10 -9.66
N THR A 241 -6.74 -7.30 -9.89
CA THR A 241 -7.80 -6.36 -9.48
C THR A 241 -8.09 -6.51 -8.00
N VAL A 242 -7.92 -5.45 -7.21
CA VAL A 242 -8.26 -5.41 -5.78
C VAL A 242 -9.52 -4.59 -5.57
N THR A 243 -10.61 -5.24 -5.13
CA THR A 243 -11.83 -4.57 -4.65
C THR A 243 -11.71 -4.20 -3.17
N PRO A 244 -12.13 -2.99 -2.76
CA PRO A 244 -12.06 -2.56 -1.36
C PRO A 244 -13.22 -3.16 -0.55
N LEU A 245 -12.93 -3.62 0.67
CA LEU A 245 -13.96 -3.95 1.66
C LEU A 245 -13.76 -3.05 2.90
N GLY A 246 -14.65 -2.07 3.06
CA GLY A 246 -14.66 -1.16 4.19
C GLY A 246 -15.47 -1.72 5.36
N ASN A 247 -14.96 -1.55 6.59
CA ASN A 247 -15.69 -1.86 7.82
C ASN A 247 -16.28 -0.58 8.42
N THR A 248 -17.49 -0.22 8.01
CA THR A 248 -18.29 0.80 8.69
C THR A 248 -19.01 0.22 9.90
N TRP A 249 -18.89 0.89 11.04
CA TRP A 249 -19.53 0.49 12.30
C TRP A 249 -21.05 0.70 12.25
N VAL A 250 -21.80 -0.23 12.83
CA VAL A 250 -23.27 -0.21 12.82
C VAL A 250 -23.80 0.77 13.87
N THR A 251 -24.67 1.70 13.45
CA THR A 251 -25.54 2.48 14.33
C THR A 251 -27.00 2.13 14.09
N ASN A 252 -27.78 2.07 15.17
CA ASN A 252 -29.21 1.71 15.11
C ASN A 252 -30.07 2.84 14.55
N ARG A 253 -30.98 2.52 13.61
CA ARG A 253 -32.22 3.28 13.38
C ARG A 253 -33.36 2.32 12.97
N PRO A 254 -34.58 2.46 13.53
CA PRO A 254 -35.72 1.63 13.18
C PRO A 254 -36.52 2.21 12.00
N GLY A 255 -37.09 1.31 11.19
CA GLY A 255 -38.20 1.60 10.27
C GLY A 255 -37.82 1.83 8.80
N VAL A 256 -38.19 0.85 7.94
CA VAL A 256 -38.97 1.01 6.69
C VAL A 256 -39.26 -0.41 6.14
N SER A 257 -40.32 -0.53 5.35
CA SER A 257 -41.00 -1.81 5.04
C SER A 257 -40.29 -2.73 4.03
N ARG A 258 -40.76 -3.98 4.02
CA ARG A 258 -40.31 -5.11 3.18
C ARG A 258 -40.74 -4.97 1.71
N THR A 259 -39.96 -5.55 0.80
CA THR A 259 -40.49 -6.40 -0.29
C THR A 259 -39.37 -7.21 -0.96
N LYS A 260 -39.56 -8.55 -1.04
CA LYS A 260 -39.02 -9.57 -1.99
C LYS A 260 -37.59 -9.47 -2.57
N GLU A 261 -36.87 -10.56 -2.81
CA GLU A 261 -36.91 -11.95 -2.31
C GLU A 261 -35.58 -12.59 -2.72
N GLY A 262 -34.86 -13.23 -1.79
CA GLY A 262 -33.49 -13.71 -2.04
C GLY A 262 -33.05 -14.69 -0.95
N GLY A 263 -33.89 -15.69 -0.68
CA GLY A 263 -33.80 -16.56 0.49
C GLY A 263 -32.63 -17.54 0.46
N VAL A 264 -31.42 -17.07 0.74
CA VAL A 264 -30.30 -17.95 1.12
C VAL A 264 -30.56 -18.47 2.53
N LYS A 265 -31.16 -19.67 2.63
CA LYS A 265 -31.25 -20.39 3.90
C LYS A 265 -29.85 -20.83 4.32
N PHE A 266 -29.38 -20.33 5.46
CA PHE A 266 -28.20 -20.86 6.13
C PHE A 266 -28.53 -22.28 6.63
N LEU A 267 -28.01 -23.30 5.93
CA LEU A 267 -28.04 -24.67 6.42
C LEU A 267 -27.08 -24.80 7.61
N ASP A 268 -27.51 -25.49 8.65
CA ASP A 268 -26.63 -25.84 9.77
C ASP A 268 -25.56 -26.85 9.28
N ILE A 269 -24.42 -26.91 9.96
CA ILE A 269 -23.22 -27.64 9.51
C ILE A 269 -23.48 -29.16 9.38
N GLY A 270 -24.52 -29.69 10.04
CA GLY A 270 -24.98 -31.07 9.88
C GLY A 270 -25.74 -31.37 8.58
N GLU A 271 -26.24 -30.36 7.86
CA GLU A 271 -27.13 -30.49 6.71
C GLU A 271 -26.48 -30.19 5.35
N GLN A 272 -25.17 -29.90 5.30
CA GLN A 272 -24.48 -29.74 4.02
C GLN A 272 -24.48 -31.07 3.21
N PRO A 273 -24.72 -31.01 1.88
CA PRO A 273 -24.89 -32.20 1.06
C PRO A 273 -23.60 -33.03 1.00
N VAL A 274 -23.66 -34.21 1.63
CA VAL A 274 -22.52 -35.11 1.76
C VAL A 274 -22.29 -35.90 0.47
N GLY A 275 -21.04 -35.94 -0.01
CA GLY A 275 -20.68 -36.61 -1.26
C GLY A 275 -21.05 -38.11 -1.28
N ALA A 276 -21.36 -38.64 -2.46
CA ALA A 276 -21.96 -39.98 -2.63
C ALA A 276 -21.21 -41.16 -1.96
N ARG A 277 -19.91 -41.05 -1.71
CA ARG A 277 -19.13 -42.03 -0.93
C ARG A 277 -19.54 -42.07 0.55
N GLU A 278 -19.83 -40.94 1.16
CA GLU A 278 -20.19 -40.86 2.58
C GLU A 278 -21.65 -41.28 2.82
N ALA A 279 -22.55 -40.93 1.89
CA ALA A 279 -23.93 -41.43 1.88
C ALA A 279 -23.99 -42.98 1.83
N LYS A 280 -23.13 -43.63 1.02
CA LYS A 280 -23.00 -45.10 1.00
C LYS A 280 -22.47 -45.69 2.32
N LYS A 281 -21.60 -44.96 3.05
CA LYS A 281 -21.09 -45.40 4.36
C LYS A 281 -22.18 -45.31 5.43
N ARG A 282 -22.93 -44.20 5.50
CA ARG A 282 -24.05 -44.03 6.45
C ARG A 282 -25.17 -45.05 6.20
N LYS A 283 -25.53 -45.33 4.92
CA LYS A 283 -26.53 -46.36 4.59
C LYS A 283 -26.13 -47.79 4.96
N ARG A 284 -24.82 -48.09 5.08
CA ARG A 284 -24.32 -49.38 5.60
C ARG A 284 -24.41 -49.51 7.11
N GLN A 285 -24.30 -48.40 7.87
CA GLN A 285 -24.41 -48.42 9.33
C GLN A 285 -25.86 -48.42 9.82
N ALA A 286 -26.79 -47.86 9.06
CA ALA A 286 -28.23 -47.87 9.37
C ALA A 286 -28.99 -49.13 8.91
N GLY A 287 -28.28 -50.17 8.45
CA GLY A 287 -28.86 -51.29 7.70
C GLY A 287 -28.73 -52.67 8.34
N ASN A 288 -28.50 -52.75 9.67
CA ASN A 288 -28.32 -54.02 10.36
C ASN A 288 -29.28 -54.17 11.56
N PRO A 289 -30.57 -54.48 11.32
CA PRO A 289 -31.41 -55.08 12.35
C PRO A 289 -30.93 -56.51 12.65
N ASP A 290 -31.13 -56.94 13.90
CA ASP A 290 -31.00 -58.30 14.42
C ASP A 290 -29.64 -59.02 14.26
N TYR A 291 -28.93 -59.13 15.39
CA TYR A 291 -28.86 -60.40 16.10
C TYR A 291 -28.77 -60.13 17.62
N ALA A 292 -29.22 -61.10 18.42
CA ALA A 292 -29.44 -60.99 19.87
C ALA A 292 -28.17 -60.75 20.72
#